data_AF-A0A2V9K0X3-F1
#
_entry.id   AF-A0A2V9K0X3-F1
#
_cell.length_a   1.000
_cell.length_b   1.000
_cell.length_c   1.000
_cell.angle_alpha   90.00
_cell.angle_beta   90.00
_cell.angle_gamma   90.00
#
_symmetry.space_group_name_H-M   'P 1'
#
loop_
_entity.id
_entity.type
_entity.pdbx_description
1 polymer ?
#
loop_
_entity_poly.entity_id
_entity_poly.type
_entity_poly.pdbx_seq_one_letter_code
_entity_poly.pdbx_strand_id
1 'polypeptide(L)'
;MTMRISVIGCGYVGLVTGACLAEAGHEVTCADCNTARIEMLESGALPFYEPHLDKIVGTRHREGNLSFTSDLAEAVRAGDAIFICVGTPPSENGEADLSAIDSVARQIATHATSAKLVIEKSTVPVETGQQLKRALAAYNRSGRATFRVASNPEFLREGTAVADFLHPDRIVVGVEDEASREQLRAIYKPVLEGRFMCPVHGLICPPTKAPAFLVTTINSAELIKQASNSFLAVKISYTNFLSDLCERFGANVEEV
;
A
#
# COMPACT_ATOMS: atom_id res chain seq x y z
N MET A 1 5.12 19.66 -2.13
CA MET A 1 5.99 19.28 -3.26
C MET A 1 5.35 18.06 -3.87
N THR A 2 5.02 18.14 -5.15
CA THR A 2 4.55 17.00 -5.95
C THR A 2 5.70 16.00 -6.10
N MET A 3 5.39 14.70 -6.02
CA MET A 3 6.37 13.61 -6.16
C MET A 3 5.89 12.68 -7.25
N ARG A 4 6.83 12.01 -7.94
CA ARG A 4 6.52 10.97 -8.92
C ARG A 4 6.56 9.63 -8.24
N ILE A 5 5.44 8.93 -8.25
CA ILE A 5 5.24 7.67 -7.52
C ILE A 5 4.77 6.61 -8.50
N SER A 6 5.36 5.43 -8.41
CA SER A 6 4.86 4.26 -9.13
C SER A 6 4.22 3.29 -8.14
N VAL A 7 3.10 2.70 -8.53
CA VAL A 7 2.44 1.66 -7.74
C VAL A 7 2.35 0.41 -8.60
N ILE A 8 3.05 -0.66 -8.19
CA ILE A 8 3.11 -1.92 -8.92
C ILE A 8 2.14 -2.90 -8.26
N GLY A 9 1.15 -3.35 -9.04
CA GLY A 9 -0.01 -4.11 -8.60
C GLY A 9 -1.24 -3.21 -8.50
N CYS A 10 -2.22 -3.42 -9.37
CA CYS A 10 -3.50 -2.70 -9.39
C CYS A 10 -4.63 -3.54 -8.77
N GLY A 11 -4.30 -4.42 -7.82
CA GLY A 11 -5.28 -5.03 -6.93
C GLY A 11 -5.88 -4.02 -5.95
N TYR A 12 -6.67 -4.49 -5.00
CA TYR A 12 -7.39 -3.63 -4.05
C TYR A 12 -6.48 -2.60 -3.35
N VAL A 13 -5.42 -3.07 -2.69
CA VAL A 13 -4.46 -2.22 -1.98
C VAL A 13 -3.77 -1.21 -2.90
N GLY A 14 -3.27 -1.69 -4.05
CA GLY A 14 -2.45 -0.87 -4.93
C GLY A 14 -3.26 0.19 -5.67
N LEU A 15 -4.43 -0.15 -6.19
CA LEU A 15 -5.29 0.83 -6.88
C LEU A 15 -5.77 1.92 -5.92
N VAL A 16 -6.22 1.56 -4.70
CA VAL A 16 -6.60 2.55 -3.69
C VAL A 16 -5.42 3.43 -3.29
N THR A 17 -4.24 2.83 -3.05
CA THR A 17 -3.03 3.57 -2.71
C THR A 17 -2.66 4.56 -3.81
N GLY A 18 -2.63 4.12 -5.07
CA GLY A 18 -2.27 4.98 -6.20
C GLY A 18 -3.27 6.11 -6.41
N ALA A 19 -4.57 5.81 -6.39
CA ALA A 19 -5.62 6.81 -6.53
C ALA A 19 -5.57 7.86 -5.40
N CYS A 20 -5.41 7.43 -4.15
CA CYS A 20 -5.38 8.36 -3.01
C CYS A 20 -4.07 9.16 -2.94
N LEU A 21 -2.94 8.63 -3.41
CA LEU A 21 -1.71 9.41 -3.54
C LEU A 21 -1.83 10.46 -4.66
N ALA A 22 -2.52 10.15 -5.76
CA ALA A 22 -2.84 11.13 -6.79
C ALA A 22 -3.79 12.21 -6.24
N GLU A 23 -4.81 11.83 -5.45
CA GLU A 23 -5.70 12.76 -4.74
C GLU A 23 -4.94 13.67 -3.76
N ALA A 24 -3.89 13.15 -3.13
CA ALA A 24 -2.97 13.90 -2.28
C ALA A 24 -2.04 14.87 -3.05
N GLY A 25 -2.13 14.92 -4.39
CA GLY A 25 -1.40 15.86 -5.24
C GLY A 25 -0.06 15.34 -5.77
N HIS A 26 0.14 14.03 -5.80
CA HIS A 26 1.29 13.40 -6.44
C HIS A 26 1.01 13.02 -7.90
N GLU A 27 2.06 12.84 -8.68
CA GLU A 27 1.98 12.22 -10.00
C GLU A 27 2.18 10.71 -9.83
N VAL A 28 1.18 9.92 -10.21
CA VAL A 28 1.15 8.48 -9.94
C VAL A 28 1.03 7.68 -11.23
N THR A 29 1.90 6.69 -11.40
CA THR A 29 1.80 5.68 -12.45
C THR A 29 1.52 4.31 -11.83
N CYS A 30 0.32 3.80 -12.03
CA CYS A 30 -0.10 2.48 -11.59
C CYS A 30 0.22 1.45 -12.69
N ALA A 31 0.88 0.35 -12.34
CA ALA A 31 1.23 -0.71 -13.27
C ALA A 31 0.75 -2.08 -12.81
N ASP A 32 0.37 -2.92 -13.76
CA ASP A 32 -0.08 -4.29 -13.53
C ASP A 32 0.27 -5.17 -14.73
N CYS A 33 0.61 -6.44 -14.49
CA CYS A 33 0.87 -7.38 -15.59
C CYS A 33 -0.42 -7.86 -16.27
N ASN A 34 -1.58 -7.68 -15.63
CA ASN A 34 -2.87 -7.98 -16.23
C ASN A 34 -3.30 -6.84 -17.17
N THR A 35 -3.07 -7.02 -18.47
CA THR A 35 -3.40 -6.04 -19.51
C THR A 35 -4.90 -5.71 -19.54
N ALA A 36 -5.77 -6.70 -19.36
CA ALA A 36 -7.22 -6.46 -19.32
C ALA A 36 -7.65 -5.57 -18.15
N ARG A 37 -6.95 -5.66 -17.00
CA ARG A 37 -7.16 -4.75 -15.87
C ARG A 37 -6.72 -3.33 -16.21
N ILE A 38 -5.58 -3.17 -16.88
CA ILE A 38 -5.09 -1.86 -17.31
C ILE A 38 -6.03 -1.22 -18.32
N GLU A 39 -6.44 -1.94 -19.37
CA GLU A 39 -7.39 -1.46 -20.38
C GLU A 39 -8.72 -1.00 -19.74
N MET A 40 -9.22 -1.76 -18.75
CA MET A 40 -10.41 -1.39 -17.99
C MET A 40 -10.21 -0.08 -17.22
N LEU A 41 -9.07 0.08 -16.53
CA LEU A 41 -8.76 1.30 -15.77
C LEU A 41 -8.56 2.53 -16.67
N GLU A 42 -7.92 2.37 -17.83
CA GLU A 42 -7.77 3.42 -18.84
C GLU A 42 -9.12 3.86 -19.42
N SER A 43 -10.08 2.93 -19.53
CA SER A 43 -11.45 3.25 -19.94
C SER A 43 -12.28 3.94 -18.84
N GLY A 44 -11.73 4.09 -17.62
CA GLY A 44 -12.40 4.67 -16.46
C GLY A 44 -13.27 3.70 -15.66
N ALA A 45 -13.24 2.41 -15.99
CA ALA A 45 -13.94 1.36 -15.25
C ALA A 45 -13.06 0.78 -14.13
N LEU A 46 -13.67 0.34 -13.03
CA LEU A 46 -12.95 -0.25 -11.89
C LEU A 46 -13.09 -1.78 -11.85
N PRO A 47 -12.03 -2.52 -11.46
CA PRO A 47 -12.06 -3.97 -11.30
C PRO A 47 -12.91 -4.46 -10.11
N PHE A 48 -13.25 -3.58 -9.18
CA PHE A 48 -14.03 -3.87 -7.97
C PHE A 48 -14.79 -2.61 -7.53
N TYR A 49 -15.81 -2.80 -6.70
CA TYR A 49 -16.52 -1.70 -6.06
C TYR A 49 -15.78 -1.27 -4.79
N GLU A 50 -15.47 0.02 -4.70
CA GLU A 50 -14.97 0.66 -3.49
C GLU A 50 -15.54 2.08 -3.43
N PRO A 51 -16.23 2.48 -2.34
CA PRO A 51 -16.83 3.80 -2.25
C PRO A 51 -15.82 4.93 -2.53
N HIS A 52 -16.24 5.89 -3.35
CA HIS A 52 -15.48 7.09 -3.74
C HIS A 52 -14.29 6.86 -4.69
N LEU A 53 -13.85 5.62 -4.90
CA LEU A 53 -12.66 5.33 -5.72
C LEU A 53 -12.85 5.69 -7.19
N ASP A 54 -14.04 5.44 -7.73
CA ASP A 54 -14.43 5.71 -9.11
C ASP A 54 -14.27 7.20 -9.46
N LYS A 55 -14.75 8.07 -8.57
CA LYS A 55 -14.66 9.52 -8.71
C LYS A 55 -13.21 10.01 -8.64
N ILE A 56 -12.40 9.46 -7.74
CA ILE A 56 -10.99 9.81 -7.60
C ILE A 56 -10.24 9.40 -8.87
N VAL A 57 -10.34 8.13 -9.27
CA VAL A 57 -9.69 7.60 -10.47
C VAL A 57 -10.11 8.41 -11.70
N GLY A 58 -11.41 8.59 -11.93
CA GLY A 58 -11.90 9.34 -13.09
C GLY A 58 -11.50 10.82 -13.11
N THR A 59 -11.32 11.45 -11.95
CA THR A 59 -10.85 12.84 -11.87
C THR A 59 -9.35 12.93 -12.11
N ARG A 60 -8.56 12.18 -11.34
CA ARG A 60 -7.09 12.25 -11.39
C ARG A 60 -6.51 11.68 -12.69
N HIS A 61 -7.19 10.72 -13.30
CA HIS A 61 -6.83 10.23 -14.63
C HIS A 61 -7.02 11.30 -15.70
N ARG A 62 -8.18 11.99 -15.71
CA ARG A 62 -8.44 13.09 -16.65
C ARG A 62 -7.50 14.29 -16.47
N GLU A 63 -7.08 14.57 -15.23
CA GLU A 63 -6.12 15.64 -14.92
C GLU A 63 -4.66 15.26 -15.25
N GLY A 64 -4.40 13.99 -15.58
CA GLY A 64 -3.06 13.50 -15.89
C GLY A 64 -2.18 13.22 -14.65
N ASN A 65 -2.74 13.30 -13.44
CA ASN A 65 -2.04 12.98 -12.19
C ASN A 65 -2.04 11.47 -11.87
N LEU A 66 -2.88 10.68 -12.54
CA LEU A 66 -2.93 9.23 -12.42
C LEU A 66 -2.89 8.58 -13.81
N SER A 67 -1.85 7.80 -14.10
CA SER A 67 -1.74 7.00 -15.31
C SER A 67 -1.71 5.51 -15.01
N PHE A 68 -2.11 4.71 -16.00
CA PHE A 68 -2.08 3.25 -15.94
C PHE A 68 -1.18 2.73 -17.06
N THR A 69 -0.45 1.65 -16.82
CA THR A 69 0.37 1.01 -17.86
C THR A 69 0.55 -0.48 -17.57
N SER A 70 0.61 -1.30 -18.62
CA SER A 70 1.05 -2.70 -18.50
C SER A 70 2.57 -2.85 -18.65
N ASP A 71 3.28 -1.79 -19.04
CA ASP A 71 4.75 -1.78 -19.10
C ASP A 71 5.33 -1.43 -17.71
N LEU A 72 5.73 -2.46 -16.96
CA LEU A 72 6.41 -2.28 -15.68
C LEU A 72 7.69 -1.47 -15.82
N ALA A 73 8.41 -1.56 -16.94
CA ALA A 73 9.64 -0.81 -17.15
C ALA A 73 9.36 0.69 -17.27
N GLU A 74 8.25 1.07 -17.92
CA GLU A 74 7.76 2.45 -17.96
C GLU A 74 7.49 2.98 -16.55
N ALA A 75 6.71 2.24 -15.76
CA ALA A 75 6.40 2.63 -14.40
C ALA A 75 7.66 2.74 -13.53
N VAL A 76 8.63 1.83 -13.65
CA VAL A 76 9.90 1.91 -12.92
C VAL A 76 10.68 3.19 -13.26
N ARG A 77 10.67 3.61 -14.53
CA ARG A 77 11.35 4.85 -14.96
C ARG A 77 10.62 6.10 -14.46
N ALA A 78 9.29 6.08 -14.42
CA ALA A 78 8.46 7.23 -14.05
C ALA A 78 8.62 7.67 -12.58
N GLY A 79 8.59 6.72 -11.63
CA GLY A 79 8.53 7.03 -10.19
C GLY A 79 9.89 7.13 -9.50
N ASP A 80 10.03 8.09 -8.59
CA ASP A 80 11.17 8.20 -7.67
C ASP A 80 10.96 7.36 -6.40
N ALA A 81 9.70 7.11 -6.06
CA ALA A 81 9.25 6.15 -5.07
C ALA A 81 8.40 5.07 -5.76
N ILE A 82 8.63 3.80 -5.45
CA ILE A 82 7.94 2.66 -6.08
C ILE A 82 7.30 1.82 -4.97
N PHE A 83 5.98 1.82 -4.89
CA PHE A 83 5.21 0.95 -4.01
C PHE A 83 5.00 -0.42 -4.66
N ILE A 84 5.33 -1.48 -3.93
CA ILE A 84 5.05 -2.86 -4.30
C ILE A 84 3.78 -3.31 -3.58
N CYS A 85 2.70 -3.42 -4.33
CA CYS A 85 1.33 -3.74 -3.87
C CYS A 85 0.79 -5.02 -4.55
N VAL A 86 1.67 -5.98 -4.81
CA VAL A 86 1.30 -7.26 -5.41
C VAL A 86 0.76 -8.23 -4.35
N GLY A 87 -0.07 -9.18 -4.75
CA GLY A 87 -0.58 -10.20 -3.84
C GLY A 87 0.52 -11.14 -3.38
N THR A 88 0.40 -11.60 -2.13
CA THR A 88 1.26 -12.62 -1.49
C THR A 88 0.37 -13.76 -0.97
N PRO A 89 -0.31 -14.48 -1.88
CA PRO A 89 -1.20 -15.56 -1.49
C PRO A 89 -0.43 -16.67 -0.73
N PRO A 90 -1.13 -17.47 0.10
CA PRO A 90 -0.50 -18.63 0.70
C PRO A 90 -0.11 -19.65 -0.37
N SER A 91 1.08 -20.22 -0.24
CA SER A 91 1.54 -21.40 -1.00
C SER A 91 0.88 -22.67 -0.49
N GLU A 92 1.17 -23.81 -1.14
CA GLU A 92 0.59 -25.12 -0.77
C GLU A 92 0.87 -25.54 0.69
N ASN A 93 1.98 -25.08 1.26
CA ASN A 93 2.37 -25.30 2.66
C ASN A 93 1.89 -24.18 3.62
N GLY A 94 1.12 -23.19 3.14
CA GLY A 94 0.57 -22.10 3.93
C GLY A 94 1.53 -20.93 4.20
N GLU A 95 2.76 -20.99 3.68
CA GLU A 95 3.70 -19.87 3.72
C GLU A 95 3.31 -18.79 2.71
N ALA A 96 3.80 -17.55 2.86
CA ALA A 96 3.52 -16.51 1.87
C ALA A 96 4.33 -16.75 0.59
N ASP A 97 3.68 -16.77 -0.57
CA ASP A 97 4.38 -16.79 -1.86
C ASP A 97 4.95 -15.41 -2.19
N LEU A 98 6.29 -15.31 -2.20
CA LEU A 98 7.03 -14.07 -2.48
C LEU A 98 7.53 -13.98 -3.93
N SER A 99 7.13 -14.92 -4.81
CA SER A 99 7.57 -14.96 -6.22
C SER A 99 7.25 -13.66 -6.98
N ALA A 100 6.08 -13.07 -6.72
CA ALA A 100 5.68 -11.80 -7.31
C ALA A 100 6.59 -10.64 -6.86
N ILE A 101 7.00 -10.62 -5.59
CA ILE A 101 7.90 -9.59 -5.05
C ILE A 101 9.30 -9.71 -5.68
N ASP A 102 9.85 -10.93 -5.79
CA ASP A 102 11.15 -11.14 -6.45
C ASP A 102 11.11 -10.73 -7.93
N SER A 103 10.02 -11.06 -8.64
CA SER A 103 9.83 -10.67 -10.03
C SER A 103 9.80 -9.15 -10.19
N VAL A 104 9.05 -8.45 -9.32
CA VAL A 104 9.02 -6.98 -9.31
C VAL A 104 10.40 -6.39 -8.96
N ALA A 105 11.11 -6.97 -7.99
CA ALA A 105 12.47 -6.55 -7.65
C ALA A 105 13.42 -6.65 -8.85
N ARG A 106 13.33 -7.73 -9.62
CA ARG A 106 14.09 -7.92 -10.86
C ARG A 106 13.76 -6.85 -11.90
N GLN A 107 12.48 -6.55 -12.10
CA GLN A 107 12.04 -5.51 -13.05
C GLN A 107 12.57 -4.13 -12.64
N ILE A 108 12.45 -3.78 -11.35
CA ILE A 108 12.97 -2.52 -10.80
C ILE A 108 14.49 -2.43 -11.04
N ALA A 109 15.26 -3.44 -10.64
CA ALA A 109 16.71 -3.43 -10.75
C ALA A 109 17.22 -3.42 -12.20
N THR A 110 16.46 -4.01 -13.13
CA THR A 110 16.81 -4.06 -14.55
C THR A 110 16.55 -2.74 -15.27
N HIS A 111 15.46 -2.06 -14.93
CA HIS A 111 14.95 -0.91 -15.69
C HIS A 111 15.18 0.46 -15.03
N ALA A 112 15.52 0.50 -13.73
CA ALA A 112 15.82 1.75 -13.06
C ALA A 112 17.12 2.37 -13.60
N THR A 113 17.07 3.68 -13.86
CA THR A 113 18.20 4.49 -14.35
C THR A 113 18.59 5.62 -13.40
N SER A 114 17.95 5.67 -12.23
CA SER A 114 18.16 6.69 -11.19
C SER A 114 17.91 6.07 -9.81
N ALA A 115 18.24 6.81 -8.75
CA ALA A 115 17.96 6.37 -7.38
C ALA A 115 16.46 6.15 -7.16
N LYS A 116 16.09 5.06 -6.50
CA LYS A 116 14.70 4.71 -6.17
C LYS A 116 14.55 4.42 -4.68
N LEU A 117 13.45 4.89 -4.09
CA LEU A 117 12.94 4.34 -2.84
C LEU A 117 11.92 3.25 -3.18
N VAL A 118 12.24 2.00 -2.86
CA VAL A 118 11.36 0.85 -3.08
C VAL A 118 10.62 0.56 -1.79
N ILE A 119 9.30 0.70 -1.81
CA ILE A 119 8.43 0.57 -0.65
C ILE A 119 7.63 -0.72 -0.76
N GLU A 120 7.93 -1.67 0.10
CA GLU A 120 7.11 -2.86 0.29
C GLU A 120 5.85 -2.46 1.06
N LYS A 121 4.68 -2.67 0.44
CA LYS A 121 3.35 -2.43 1.03
C LYS A 121 2.50 -3.70 1.11
N SER A 122 2.93 -4.75 0.42
CA SER A 122 2.27 -6.06 0.36
C SER A 122 2.32 -6.71 1.75
N THR A 123 1.32 -7.49 2.16
CA THR A 123 1.42 -8.16 3.46
C THR A 123 2.45 -9.29 3.38
N VAL A 124 3.62 -9.09 3.99
CA VAL A 124 4.76 -10.02 3.89
C VAL A 124 5.18 -10.57 5.26
N PRO A 125 5.90 -11.72 5.31
CA PRO A 125 6.60 -12.15 6.50
C PRO A 125 7.74 -11.20 6.87
N VAL A 126 8.16 -11.26 8.14
CA VAL A 126 9.33 -10.50 8.63
C VAL A 126 10.59 -10.90 7.85
N GLU A 127 11.49 -9.94 7.65
CA GLU A 127 12.74 -10.01 6.88
C GLU A 127 12.57 -9.94 5.35
N THR A 128 11.36 -9.77 4.84
CA THR A 128 11.13 -9.66 3.39
C THR A 128 11.78 -8.40 2.80
N GLY A 129 11.80 -7.28 3.52
CA GLY A 129 12.53 -6.08 3.11
C GLY A 129 14.04 -6.29 3.01
N GLN A 130 14.61 -7.15 3.87
CA GLN A 130 16.02 -7.55 3.76
C GLN A 130 16.26 -8.46 2.55
N GLN A 131 15.32 -9.38 2.27
CA GLN A 131 15.36 -10.20 1.05
C GLN A 131 15.25 -9.34 -0.21
N LEU A 132 14.34 -8.36 -0.22
CA LEU A 132 14.14 -7.41 -1.30
C LEU A 132 15.41 -6.59 -1.55
N LYS A 133 16.08 -6.12 -0.50
CA LYS A 133 17.36 -5.41 -0.60
C LYS A 133 18.44 -6.29 -1.26
N ARG A 134 18.55 -7.56 -0.85
CA ARG A 134 19.47 -8.53 -1.46
C ARG A 134 19.13 -8.80 -2.93
N ALA A 135 17.85 -8.97 -3.26
CA ALA A 135 17.38 -9.21 -4.62
C ALA A 135 17.68 -8.02 -5.53
N LEU A 136 17.36 -6.79 -5.11
CA LEU A 136 17.67 -5.56 -5.85
C LEU A 136 19.16 -5.43 -6.11
N ALA A 137 20.02 -5.71 -5.12
CA ALA A 137 21.47 -5.69 -5.29
C ALA A 137 21.96 -6.76 -6.27
N ALA A 138 21.42 -7.99 -6.20
CA ALA A 138 21.81 -9.09 -7.07
C ALA A 138 21.39 -8.88 -8.54
N TYR A 139 20.24 -8.26 -8.78
CA TYR A 139 19.72 -7.98 -10.12
C TYR A 139 20.28 -6.68 -10.73
N ASN A 140 20.84 -5.78 -9.93
CA ASN A 140 21.43 -4.51 -10.39
C ASN A 140 22.80 -4.69 -11.08
N ARG A 141 22.82 -5.48 -12.16
CA ARG A 141 24.05 -5.78 -12.93
C ARG A 141 24.62 -4.55 -13.64
N SER A 142 23.76 -3.58 -13.96
CA SER A 142 24.16 -2.38 -14.71
C SER A 142 24.83 -1.33 -13.83
N GLY A 143 24.59 -1.36 -12.50
CA GLY A 143 25.08 -0.34 -11.56
C GLY A 143 24.55 1.07 -11.82
N ARG A 144 23.52 1.23 -12.68
CA ARG A 144 23.01 2.54 -13.12
C ARG A 144 22.08 3.21 -12.11
N ALA A 145 21.60 2.48 -11.12
CA ALA A 145 20.66 2.94 -10.10
C ALA A 145 21.10 2.52 -8.70
N THR A 146 20.66 3.28 -7.71
CA THR A 146 20.78 2.96 -6.29
C THR A 146 19.40 2.74 -5.69
N PHE A 147 19.29 1.81 -4.75
CA PHE A 147 18.03 1.43 -4.15
C PHE A 147 18.08 1.59 -2.63
N ARG A 148 17.07 2.26 -2.09
CA ARG A 148 16.74 2.20 -0.66
C ARG A 148 15.44 1.41 -0.52
N VAL A 149 15.31 0.67 0.57
CA VAL A 149 14.13 -0.16 0.84
C VAL A 149 13.44 0.36 2.08
N ALA A 150 12.11 0.38 2.04
CA ALA A 150 11.27 0.67 3.18
C ALA A 150 10.10 -0.32 3.25
N SER A 151 9.61 -0.57 4.45
CA SER A 151 8.33 -1.25 4.67
C SER A 151 7.27 -0.21 5.04
N ASN A 152 6.12 -0.24 4.38
CA ASN A 152 4.97 0.61 4.67
C ASN A 152 3.70 -0.24 4.59
N PRO A 153 3.42 -1.03 5.64
CA PRO A 153 2.26 -1.90 5.65
C PRO A 153 0.96 -1.08 5.52
N GLU A 154 -0.06 -1.72 4.97
CA GLU A 154 -1.40 -1.17 4.85
C GLU A 154 -2.30 -1.63 6.00
N PHE A 155 -3.35 -0.86 6.32
CA PHE A 155 -4.38 -1.23 7.30
C PHE A 155 -5.78 -0.90 6.76
N LEU A 156 -5.95 -1.07 5.46
CA LEU A 156 -7.17 -0.75 4.73
C LEU A 156 -8.18 -1.88 4.92
N ARG A 157 -9.46 -1.52 5.00
CA ARG A 157 -10.56 -2.48 5.02
C ARG A 157 -11.32 -2.44 3.71
N GLU A 158 -11.80 -3.60 3.26
CA GLU A 158 -12.68 -3.67 2.09
C GLU A 158 -13.98 -2.91 2.35
N GLY A 159 -14.36 -2.00 1.44
CA GLY A 159 -15.55 -1.15 1.55
C GLY A 159 -15.33 0.20 2.24
N THR A 160 -14.17 0.42 2.88
CA THR A 160 -13.81 1.72 3.50
C THR A 160 -12.35 2.13 3.26
N ALA A 161 -11.66 1.53 2.29
CA ALA A 161 -10.23 1.74 2.09
C ALA A 161 -9.87 3.16 1.68
N VAL A 162 -10.72 3.85 0.90
CA VAL A 162 -10.47 5.28 0.58
C VAL A 162 -10.48 6.12 1.86
N ALA A 163 -11.45 5.87 2.75
CA ALA A 163 -11.54 6.55 4.04
C ALA A 163 -10.37 6.17 4.94
N ASP A 164 -10.01 4.89 5.01
CA ASP A 164 -8.90 4.38 5.83
C ASP A 164 -7.54 4.93 5.36
N PHE A 165 -7.37 5.18 4.06
CA PHE A 165 -6.14 5.78 3.52
C PHE A 165 -6.04 7.28 3.81
N LEU A 166 -7.14 8.02 3.63
CA LEU A 166 -7.17 9.48 3.77
C LEU A 166 -7.35 9.95 5.22
N HIS A 167 -7.92 9.10 6.08
CA HIS A 167 -8.11 9.32 7.51
C HIS A 167 -7.60 8.14 8.34
N PRO A 168 -6.31 7.78 8.22
CA PRO A 168 -5.76 6.64 8.96
C PRO A 168 -5.66 6.98 10.45
N ASP A 169 -5.72 5.97 11.32
CA ASP A 169 -5.35 6.17 12.74
C ASP A 169 -3.84 6.45 12.87
N ARG A 170 -3.04 5.77 12.04
CA ARG A 170 -1.59 5.78 12.03
C ARG A 170 -1.04 5.38 10.67
N ILE A 171 0.13 5.90 10.33
CA ILE A 171 0.94 5.49 9.19
C ILE A 171 2.23 4.91 9.76
N VAL A 172 2.50 3.63 9.48
CA VAL A 172 3.71 2.93 9.91
C VAL A 172 4.72 2.93 8.79
N VAL A 173 5.94 3.32 9.08
CA VAL A 173 7.08 3.24 8.15
C VAL A 173 8.26 2.55 8.82
N GLY A 174 8.79 1.52 8.16
CA GLY A 174 10.02 0.84 8.51
C GLY A 174 11.14 1.30 7.58
N VAL A 175 12.18 1.92 8.12
CA VAL A 175 13.29 2.51 7.34
C VAL A 175 14.63 2.29 8.03
N GLU A 176 15.72 2.35 7.27
CA GLU A 176 17.10 2.22 7.79
C GLU A 176 17.87 3.55 7.80
N ASP A 177 17.37 4.58 7.11
CA ASP A 177 18.05 5.87 6.94
C ASP A 177 17.08 7.07 6.99
N GLU A 178 17.62 8.22 7.38
CA GLU A 178 16.84 9.46 7.53
C GLU A 178 16.31 9.97 6.18
N ALA A 179 17.05 9.79 5.08
CA ALA A 179 16.58 10.24 3.77
C ALA A 179 15.33 9.44 3.32
N SER A 180 15.23 8.15 3.67
CA SER A 180 14.05 7.32 3.36
C SER A 180 12.85 7.75 4.22
N ARG A 181 13.11 8.07 5.50
CA ARG A 181 12.12 8.64 6.41
C ARG A 181 11.57 9.96 5.89
N GLU A 182 12.44 10.89 5.49
CA GLU A 182 12.05 12.21 4.99
C GLU A 182 11.23 12.10 3.71
N GLN A 183 11.65 11.24 2.78
CA GLN A 183 10.91 11.01 1.54
C GLN A 183 9.53 10.42 1.79
N LEU A 184 9.40 9.41 2.65
CA LEU A 184 8.09 8.86 3.04
C LEU A 184 7.22 9.88 3.77
N ARG A 185 7.82 10.70 4.64
CA ARG A 185 7.11 11.79 5.31
C ARG A 185 6.62 12.84 4.33
N ALA A 186 7.38 13.13 3.27
CA ALA A 186 6.97 14.04 2.20
C ALA A 186 5.81 13.47 1.38
N ILE A 187 5.82 12.17 1.06
CA ILE A 187 4.72 11.47 0.39
C ILE A 187 3.44 11.54 1.26
N TYR A 188 3.55 11.28 2.55
CA TYR A 188 2.37 11.28 3.43
C TYR A 188 1.98 12.65 3.98
N LYS A 189 2.78 13.70 3.74
CA LYS A 189 2.55 15.04 4.29
C LYS A 189 1.14 15.57 4.01
N PRO A 190 0.56 15.46 2.79
CA PRO A 190 -0.79 15.95 2.54
C PRO A 190 -1.84 15.22 3.40
N VAL A 191 -1.69 13.91 3.59
CA VAL A 191 -2.58 13.10 4.43
C VAL A 191 -2.41 13.46 5.92
N LEU A 192 -1.17 13.57 6.39
CA LEU A 192 -0.86 13.93 7.78
C LEU A 192 -1.39 15.32 8.16
N GLU A 193 -1.38 16.27 7.22
CA GLU A 193 -1.84 17.64 7.41
C GLU A 193 -3.32 17.83 7.06
N GLY A 194 -4.02 16.80 6.55
CA GLY A 194 -5.40 16.92 6.08
C GLY A 194 -5.56 17.86 4.87
N ARG A 195 -4.51 18.01 4.06
CA ARG A 195 -4.43 18.93 2.92
C ARG A 195 -4.71 18.23 1.60
N PHE A 196 -5.97 17.89 1.38
CA PHE A 196 -6.50 17.34 0.14
C PHE A 196 -8.00 17.63 0.07
N MET A 197 -8.61 17.50 -1.12
CA MET A 197 -10.06 17.59 -1.24
C MET A 197 -10.67 16.27 -0.80
N CYS A 198 -11.25 16.21 0.40
CA CYS A 198 -11.76 14.95 0.94
C CYS A 198 -12.90 14.40 0.07
N PRO A 199 -12.72 13.26 -0.62
CA PRO A 199 -13.75 12.67 -1.47
C PRO A 199 -14.85 11.98 -0.65
N VAL A 200 -14.58 11.69 0.63
CA VAL A 200 -15.49 11.03 1.58
C VAL A 200 -16.47 12.03 2.19
N HIS A 201 -15.99 13.20 2.63
CA HIS A 201 -16.78 14.21 3.36
C HIS A 201 -17.12 15.46 2.52
N GLY A 202 -16.56 15.60 1.33
CA GLY A 202 -16.79 16.76 0.45
C GLY A 202 -16.09 18.03 0.93
N LEU A 203 -16.78 19.17 0.84
CA LEU A 203 -16.22 20.51 1.10
C LEU A 203 -15.82 20.74 2.57
N ILE A 204 -16.47 20.05 3.51
CA ILE A 204 -16.24 20.20 4.94
C ILE A 204 -15.84 18.84 5.50
N CYS A 205 -14.52 18.59 5.52
CA CYS A 205 -13.99 17.45 6.24
C CYS A 205 -14.01 17.74 7.75
N PRO A 206 -14.62 16.89 8.58
CA PRO A 206 -14.62 17.09 10.02
C PRO A 206 -13.18 17.12 10.55
N PRO A 207 -12.89 17.94 11.58
CA PRO A 207 -11.58 17.95 12.20
C PRO A 207 -11.30 16.59 12.84
N THR A 208 -10.39 15.82 12.25
CA THR A 208 -9.94 14.55 12.81
C THR A 208 -8.64 14.74 13.56
N LYS A 209 -8.40 13.89 14.56
CA LYS A 209 -7.08 13.80 15.20
C LYS A 209 -6.03 13.51 14.13
N ALA A 210 -4.92 14.24 14.17
CA ALA A 210 -3.83 14.02 13.22
C ALA A 210 -3.30 12.58 13.36
N PRO A 211 -3.16 11.83 12.25
CA PRO A 211 -2.62 10.48 12.27
C PRO A 211 -1.23 10.43 12.88
N ALA A 212 -0.94 9.38 13.64
CA ALA A 212 0.42 9.15 14.12
C ALA A 212 1.32 8.69 12.96
N PHE A 213 2.46 9.36 12.75
CA PHE A 213 3.50 8.91 11.81
C PHE A 213 4.57 8.11 12.58
N LEU A 214 4.46 6.79 12.55
CA LEU A 214 5.27 5.87 13.35
C LEU A 214 6.48 5.39 12.54
N VAL A 215 7.67 5.82 12.97
CA VAL A 215 8.94 5.42 12.33
C VAL A 215 9.57 4.28 13.13
N THR A 216 9.89 3.20 12.44
CA THR A 216 10.37 1.94 13.04
C THR A 216 11.47 1.33 12.16
N THR A 217 12.01 0.17 12.56
CA THR A 217 12.83 -0.66 11.68
C THR A 217 11.96 -1.37 10.64
N ILE A 218 12.55 -1.80 9.51
CA ILE A 218 11.84 -2.58 8.48
C ILE A 218 11.17 -3.82 9.10
N ASN A 219 11.93 -4.62 9.84
CA ASN A 219 11.42 -5.85 10.46
C ASN A 219 10.29 -5.58 11.47
N SER A 220 10.37 -4.46 12.21
CA SER A 220 9.30 -4.05 13.12
C SER A 220 8.03 -3.65 12.37
N ALA A 221 8.13 -2.92 11.26
CA ALA A 221 6.97 -2.55 10.46
C ALA A 221 6.26 -3.78 9.87
N GLU A 222 7.01 -4.72 9.31
CA GLU A 222 6.49 -6.00 8.80
C GLU A 222 5.77 -6.77 9.92
N LEU A 223 6.39 -6.88 11.10
CA LEU A 223 5.80 -7.57 12.23
C LEU A 223 4.54 -6.87 12.76
N ILE A 224 4.49 -5.53 12.77
CA ILE A 224 3.33 -4.77 13.22
C ILE A 224 2.08 -5.14 12.40
N LYS A 225 2.22 -5.38 11.09
CA LYS A 225 1.10 -5.80 10.25
C LYS A 225 0.57 -7.17 10.68
N GLN A 226 1.47 -8.14 10.82
CA GLN A 226 1.12 -9.50 11.24
C GLN A 226 0.51 -9.52 12.64
N ALA A 227 1.10 -8.80 13.59
CA ALA A 227 0.61 -8.67 14.96
C ALA A 227 -0.78 -8.02 15.02
N SER A 228 -1.02 -6.98 14.20
CA SER A 228 -2.33 -6.31 14.15
C SER A 228 -3.43 -7.23 13.63
N ASN A 229 -3.19 -7.90 12.50
CA ASN A 229 -4.19 -8.79 11.90
C ASN A 229 -4.47 -10.02 12.77
N SER A 230 -3.41 -10.65 13.31
CA SER A 230 -3.55 -11.79 14.21
C SER A 230 -4.28 -11.43 15.49
N PHE A 231 -4.01 -10.26 16.09
CA PHE A 231 -4.73 -9.83 17.29
C PHE A 231 -6.22 -9.58 17.03
N LEU A 232 -6.58 -9.00 15.88
CA LEU A 232 -7.98 -8.85 15.48
C LEU A 232 -8.68 -10.21 15.33
N ALA A 233 -8.01 -11.18 14.71
CA ALA A 233 -8.53 -12.54 14.59
C ALA A 233 -8.72 -13.21 15.96
N VAL A 234 -7.78 -13.03 16.89
CA VAL A 234 -7.90 -13.53 18.27
C VAL A 234 -9.11 -12.94 18.98
N LYS A 235 -9.38 -11.64 18.84
CA LYS A 235 -10.55 -11.01 19.46
C LYS A 235 -11.86 -11.67 18.98
N ILE A 236 -12.00 -11.90 17.68
CA ILE A 236 -13.20 -12.52 17.11
C ILE A 236 -13.32 -13.98 17.61
N SER A 237 -12.25 -14.76 17.51
CA SER A 237 -12.25 -16.16 17.96
C SER A 237 -12.56 -16.28 19.45
N TYR A 238 -12.05 -15.37 20.27
CA TYR A 238 -12.33 -15.33 21.70
C TYR A 238 -13.79 -14.97 21.99
N THR A 239 -14.35 -13.97 21.29
CA THR A 239 -15.77 -13.63 21.39
C THR A 239 -16.68 -14.79 20.95
N ASN A 240 -16.34 -15.48 19.86
CA ASN A 240 -17.08 -16.67 19.42
C ASN A 240 -17.06 -17.78 20.48
N PHE A 241 -15.88 -18.03 21.08
CA PHE A 241 -15.75 -18.97 22.19
C PHE A 241 -16.63 -18.58 23.40
N LEU A 242 -16.70 -17.30 23.76
CA LEU A 242 -17.60 -16.82 24.82
C LEU A 242 -19.07 -16.99 24.45
N SER A 243 -19.44 -16.78 23.18
CA SER A 243 -20.79 -17.03 22.68
C SER A 243 -21.21 -18.48 22.90
N ASP A 244 -20.35 -19.44 22.53
CA ASP A 244 -20.61 -20.88 22.72
C ASP A 244 -20.79 -21.26 24.19
N LEU A 245 -20.06 -20.61 25.10
CA LEU A 245 -20.25 -20.80 26.54
C LEU A 245 -21.58 -20.20 27.02
N CYS A 246 -21.92 -18.99 26.55
CA CYS A 246 -23.16 -18.33 26.92
C CYS A 246 -24.38 -19.18 26.56
N GLU A 247 -24.41 -19.77 25.36
CA GLU A 247 -25.49 -20.67 24.93
C GLU A 247 -25.65 -21.90 25.85
N ARG A 248 -24.54 -22.48 26.31
CA ARG A 248 -24.57 -23.66 27.19
C ARG A 248 -25.07 -23.36 28.59
N PHE A 249 -24.81 -22.16 29.10
CA PHE A 249 -25.19 -21.74 30.45
C PHE A 249 -26.47 -20.90 30.50
N GLY A 250 -27.08 -20.59 29.35
CA GLY A 250 -28.27 -19.75 29.26
C GLY A 250 -27.98 -18.26 29.50
N ALA A 251 -26.76 -17.81 29.26
CA ALA A 251 -26.37 -16.39 29.29
C ALA A 251 -26.54 -15.73 27.92
N ASN A 252 -26.55 -14.39 27.88
CA ASN A 252 -26.65 -13.59 26.66
C ASN A 252 -25.28 -12.98 26.32
N VAL A 253 -24.72 -13.30 25.15
CA VAL A 253 -23.39 -12.82 24.74
C VAL A 253 -23.35 -11.31 24.49
N GLU A 254 -24.46 -10.67 24.14
CA GLU A 254 -24.51 -9.21 23.93
C GLU A 254 -24.49 -8.43 25.27
N GLU A 255 -24.83 -9.08 26.39
CA GLU A 255 -24.74 -8.50 27.73
C GLU A 255 -23.33 -8.62 28.34
N VAL A 256 -22.47 -9.49 27.78
CA VAL A 256 -21.12 -9.82 28.26
C VAL A 256 -20.05 -9.06 27.50
#